data_AF-A0A917FW42-F1
#
_entry.id   AF-A0A917FW42-F1
#
_cell.length_a   1.000
_cell.length_b   1.000
_cell.length_c   1.000
_cell.angle_alpha   90.00
_cell.angle_beta   90.00
_cell.angle_gamma   90.00
#
_symmetry.space_group_name_H-M   'P 1'
#
loop_
_entity.id
_entity.type
_entity.pdbx_description
1 polymer ?
#
loop_
_entity_poly.entity_id
_entity_poly.type
_entity_poly.pdbx_seq_one_letter_code
_entity_poly.pdbx_strand_id
1 'polypeptide(L)' 'MEKVLNIHESIFDMVSRHPEVVGIMVELGFKDIAKPGMLQTAGRIMTLSKGMKLKKMNMETVRLTFQQHGFHVIE' A
#
# COMPACT_ATOMS: atom_id res chain seq x y z
N MET A 1 -14.23 -2.94 -13.96
CA MET A 1 -14.40 -2.78 -12.51
C MET A 1 -13.20 -2.01 -12.01
N GLU A 2 -13.41 -0.86 -11.38
CA GLU A 2 -12.33 0.00 -10.90
C GLU A 2 -11.71 -0.62 -9.64
N LYS A 3 -10.37 -0.71 -9.58
CA LYS A 3 -9.68 -1.23 -8.41
C LYS A 3 -9.44 -0.07 -7.44
N VAL A 4 -10.24 -0.01 -6.37
CA VAL A 4 -10.17 1.07 -5.39
C VAL A 4 -9.43 0.61 -4.14
N LEU A 5 -8.51 1.46 -3.66
CA LEU A 5 -7.78 1.29 -2.40
C LEU A 5 -8.05 2.50 -1.48
N ASN A 6 -8.31 2.24 -0.20
CA ASN A 6 -8.50 3.29 0.79
C ASN A 6 -7.24 3.43 1.65
N ILE A 7 -6.66 4.62 1.82
CA ILE A 7 -5.39 4.73 2.54
C ILE A 7 -5.44 4.40 4.04
N HIS A 8 -6.64 4.31 4.61
CA HIS A 8 -6.88 3.97 6.01
C HIS A 8 -7.14 2.49 6.25
N GLU A 9 -7.33 1.68 5.20
CA GLU A 9 -7.39 0.24 5.36
C GLU A 9 -6.01 -0.34 5.68
N SER A 10 -5.97 -1.54 6.25
CA SER A 10 -4.71 -2.20 6.55
C SER A 10 -4.02 -2.65 5.26
N ILE A 11 -2.69 -2.60 5.23
CA ILE A 11 -1.93 -3.09 4.07
C ILE A 11 -2.19 -4.60 3.87
N PHE A 12 -2.41 -5.33 4.96
CA PHE A 12 -2.83 -6.73 4.90
C PHE A 12 -4.10 -6.91 4.07
N ASP A 13 -5.14 -6.10 4.29
CA ASP A 13 -6.41 -6.21 3.56
C ASP A 13 -6.24 -5.81 2.10
N MET A 14 -5.48 -4.74 1.81
CA MET A 14 -5.15 -4.34 0.43
C MET A 14 -4.52 -5.49 -0.35
N VAL A 15 -3.47 -6.09 0.22
CA VAL A 15 -2.71 -7.16 -0.42
C VAL A 15 -3.52 -8.46 -0.51
N SER A 16 -4.37 -8.74 0.48
CA SER A 16 -5.25 -9.92 0.45
C SER A 16 -6.27 -9.83 -0.69
N ARG A 17 -6.76 -8.64 -1.00
CA ARG A 17 -7.65 -8.40 -2.16
C ARG A 17 -6.90 -8.31 -3.48
N HIS A 18 -5.71 -7.72 -3.44
CA HIS A 18 -4.90 -7.37 -4.61
C HIS A 18 -3.41 -7.71 -4.34
N PRO A 19 -2.99 -8.96 -4.55
CA PRO A 19 -1.61 -9.38 -4.27
C PRO A 19 -0.54 -8.55 -5.00
N GLU A 20 -0.88 -7.99 -6.17
CA GLU A 20 -0.01 -7.09 -6.95
C GLU A 20 0.38 -5.81 -6.19
N VAL A 21 -0.40 -5.40 -5.19
CA VAL A 21 -0.10 -4.22 -4.34
C VAL A 21 1.25 -4.36 -3.66
N VAL A 22 1.71 -5.58 -3.34
CA VAL A 22 3.04 -5.81 -2.75
C VAL A 22 4.13 -5.22 -3.65
N GLY A 23 4.05 -5.46 -4.96
CA GLY A 23 5.04 -4.95 -5.92
C GLY A 23 5.06 -3.42 -5.95
N ILE A 24 3.87 -2.81 -6.00
CA ILE A 24 3.70 -1.35 -6.02
C ILE A 24 4.23 -0.73 -4.71
N MET A 25 3.96 -1.37 -3.58
CA MET A 25 4.48 -0.94 -2.28
C MET A 25 6.01 -1.03 -2.22
N VAL A 26 6.61 -2.08 -2.77
CA VAL A 26 8.07 -2.21 -2.87
C VAL A 26 8.67 -1.12 -3.76
N GLU A 27 8.03 -0.78 -4.87
CA GLU A 27 8.38 0.32 -5.78
C GLU A 27 8.36 1.67 -5.06
N LEU A 28 7.31 1.93 -4.26
CA LEU A 28 7.19 3.07 -3.36
C LEU A 28 8.17 3.02 -2.17
N GLY A 29 9.05 2.02 -2.10
CA GLY A 29 10.09 1.91 -1.08
C GLY A 29 9.65 1.25 0.23
N PHE A 30 8.45 0.68 0.31
CA PHE A 30 7.96 -0.15 1.43
C PHE A 30 8.48 -1.59 1.35
N LYS A 31 9.79 -1.75 1.14
CA LYS A 31 10.44 -3.06 0.90
C LYS A 31 10.18 -4.10 1.98
N ASP A 32 9.99 -3.66 3.23
CA ASP A 32 9.74 -4.56 4.36
C ASP A 32 8.43 -5.33 4.25
N ILE A 33 7.45 -4.84 3.47
CA ILE A 33 6.17 -5.53 3.29
C ILE A 33 6.32 -6.89 2.59
N ALA A 34 7.35 -7.04 1.75
CA ALA A 34 7.64 -8.27 1.02
C ALA A 34 8.45 -9.28 1.85
N LYS A 35 8.92 -8.91 3.05
CA LYS A 35 9.65 -9.84 3.92
C LYS A 35 8.69 -10.88 4.51
N PRO A 36 9.10 -12.16 4.61
CA PRO A 36 8.30 -13.21 5.24
C PRO A 36 7.82 -12.79 6.63
N GLY A 37 6.54 -13.00 6.92
CA GLY A 37 5.92 -12.70 8.20
C GLY A 37 5.61 -11.22 8.47
N MET A 38 6.19 -10.25 7.73
CA MET A 38 5.92 -8.82 7.96
C MET A 38 4.48 -8.44 7.65
N LEU A 39 3.95 -8.89 6.51
CA LEU A 39 2.56 -8.63 6.13
C LEU A 39 1.56 -9.22 7.14
N GLN A 40 1.85 -10.42 7.66
CA GLN A 40 0.98 -11.13 8.61
C GLN A 40 1.02 -10.57 10.03
N THR A 41 2.02 -9.76 10.36
CA THR A 41 2.21 -9.14 11.67
C THR A 41 1.95 -7.65 11.58
N ALA A 42 2.97 -6.87 11.24
CA ALA A 42 2.89 -5.42 11.14
C ALA A 42 1.90 -4.95 10.07
N GLY A 43 1.76 -5.68 8.96
CA GLY A 43 0.84 -5.34 7.87
C GLY A 43 -0.63 -5.28 8.27
N ARG A 44 -1.03 -5.97 9.35
CA ARG A 44 -2.42 -5.93 9.88
C ARG A 44 -2.76 -4.63 10.60
N ILE A 45 -1.77 -3.96 11.18
CA ILE A 45 -1.95 -2.72 11.98
C ILE A 45 -1.48 -1.48 11.21
N MET A 46 -0.55 -1.70 10.27
CA MET A 46 -0.03 -0.68 9.38
C MET A 46 -1.04 -0.40 8.27
N THR A 47 -1.28 0.88 8.02
CA THR A 47 -2.05 1.37 6.88
C THR A 47 -1.12 2.09 5.93
N LEU A 48 -1.55 2.27 4.67
CA LEU A 48 -0.76 3.05 3.71
C LEU A 48 -0.53 4.48 4.22
N SER A 49 -1.55 5.11 4.83
CA SER A 49 -1.44 6.43 5.46
C SER A 49 -0.34 6.50 6.53
N LYS A 50 -0.29 5.52 7.45
CA LYS A 50 0.75 5.47 8.49
C LYS A 50 2.14 5.24 7.88
N GLY A 51 2.23 4.33 6.90
CA GLY A 51 3.47 4.07 6.18
C GLY A 51 4.02 5.32 5.49
N MET A 52 3.17 6.07 4.78
CA MET A 52 3.55 7.32 4.12
C MET A 52 4.13 8.33 5.11
N LYS A 53 3.47 8.52 6.27
CA LYS A 53 3.95 9.43 7.33
C LYS A 53 5.34 9.03 7.82
N LEU A 54 5.56 7.74 8.08
CA LEU A 54 6.86 7.23 8.54
C LEU A 54 7.97 7.43 7.50
N LYS A 55 7.66 7.23 6.22
CA LYS A 55 8.62 7.43 5.11
C LYS A 55 8.71 8.88 4.62
N LYS A 56 7.94 9.81 5.21
CA LYS A 56 7.82 11.21 4.76
C LYS A 56 7.47 11.31 3.26
N MET A 57 6.61 10.42 2.80
CA MET A 57 6.16 10.35 1.42
C MET A 57 4.94 11.25 1.21
N ASN A 58 4.89 11.93 0.06
CA ASN A 58 3.74 12.74 -0.30
C ASN A 58 2.60 11.85 -0.84
N MET A 59 1.36 12.30 -0.68
CA MET A 59 0.18 11.55 -1.13
C MET A 59 0.09 11.48 -2.66
N GLU A 60 0.59 12.50 -3.36
CA GLU A 60 0.53 12.61 -4.81
C GLU A 60 1.33 11.49 -5.50
N THR A 61 2.58 11.26 -5.08
CA THR A 61 3.44 10.19 -5.58
C THR A 61 2.78 8.83 -5.36
N VAL A 62 2.15 8.60 -4.20
CA VAL A 62 1.43 7.34 -3.93
C VAL A 62 0.25 7.19 -4.88
N ARG A 63 -0.61 8.20 -5.01
CA ARG A 63 -1.74 8.19 -5.94
C ARG A 63 -1.29 7.92 -7.37
N LEU A 64 -0.30 8.65 -7.87
CA LEU A 64 0.22 8.50 -9.23
C LEU A 64 0.79 7.11 -9.48
N THR A 65 1.57 6.56 -8.55
CA THR A 65 2.16 5.23 -8.70
C THR A 65 1.07 4.16 -8.74
N PHE A 66 0.11 4.19 -7.80
CA PHE A 66 -1.01 3.25 -7.83
C PHE A 66 -1.89 3.41 -9.10
N GLN A 67 -2.09 4.65 -9.56
CA GLN A 67 -2.86 4.93 -10.78
C GLN A 67 -2.17 4.41 -12.04
N GLN A 68 -0.84 4.47 -12.14
CA GLN A 68 -0.08 3.85 -13.23
C GLN A 68 -0.28 2.32 -13.29
N HIS A 69 -0.56 1.70 -12.14
CA HIS A 69 -0.89 0.29 -12.02
C HIS A 69 -2.41 0.00 -12.07
N GLY A 70 -3.23 0.99 -12.43
CA GLY A 70 -4.68 0.84 -12.63
C GLY A 70 -5.52 0.88 -11.35
N PHE A 71 -4.98 1.43 -10.25
CA PHE A 71 -5.70 1.62 -8.99
C PHE A 71 -6.11 3.08 -8.77
N HIS A 72 -7.30 3.26 -8.20
CA HIS A 72 -7.74 4.55 -7.68
C HIS A 72 -7.58 4.58 -6.15
N VAL A 73 -6.85 5.57 -5.63
CA VAL A 73 -6.57 5.69 -4.20
C VAL A 73 -7.43 6.79 -3.57
N ILE A 74 -8.29 6.39 -2.65
CA ILE A 74 -9.20 7.26 -1.90
C ILE A 74 -8.78 7.41 -0.44
N GLU A 75 -9.32 8.43 0.21
CA GLU A 75 -9.22 8.65 1.66
C GLU A 75 -10.41 8.05 2.38
#